data_AF-A0A1J7H6L9-F1
#
_entry.id   AF-A0A1J7H6L9-F1
#
_cell.length_a   1.000
_cell.length_b   1.000
_cell.length_c   1.000
_cell.angle_alpha   90.00
_cell.angle_beta   90.00
_cell.angle_gamma   90.00
#
_symmetry.space_group_name_H-M   'P 1'
#
loop_
_entity.id
_entity.type
_entity.pdbx_description
1 polymer ?
#
loop_
_entity_poly.entity_id
_entity_poly.type
_entity_poly.pdbx_seq_one_letter_code
_entity_poly.pdbx_strand_id
1 'polypeptide(L)'
;MVVVGDVYLKHIRIDCKKSDKKMDIKNLCSSERMESELVEKIAKDVLEKLNRVYVGDLDQQIAKYEQLAQLQKQYFETIPNLENCHNHRATVKRITDLKMERNIRMLRLSPDMLSHLENSNNNNHFGF
;
A
#
# COMPACT_ATOMS: atom_id res chain seq x y z
N MET A 1 46.31 60.20 -26.17
CA MET A 1 45.55 61.40 -25.73
C MET A 1 44.09 61.11 -26.03
N VAL A 2 43.31 60.81 -24.99
CA VAL A 2 42.46 61.77 -24.24
C VAL A 2 41.24 62.13 -25.10
N VAL A 3 40.11 61.43 -24.87
CA VAL A 3 38.84 61.91 -24.24
C VAL A 3 38.15 62.94 -25.15
N VAL A 4 36.86 62.89 -25.52
CA VAL A 4 35.61 63.09 -24.75
C VAL A 4 34.54 63.08 -25.87
N GLY A 5 33.45 62.33 -25.86
CA GLY A 5 32.33 62.35 -24.93
C GLY A 5 31.03 62.53 -25.74
N ASP A 6 29.91 62.35 -25.05
CA ASP A 6 28.53 62.58 -25.50
C ASP A 6 27.81 61.41 -26.20
N VAL A 7 27.60 60.33 -25.44
CA VAL A 7 26.45 59.45 -25.67
C VAL A 7 25.32 59.92 -24.77
N TYR A 8 24.33 60.58 -25.38
CA TYR A 8 23.12 61.06 -24.73
C TYR A 8 22.35 59.93 -24.05
N LEU A 9 22.44 59.82 -22.72
CA LEU A 9 21.60 58.93 -21.93
C LEU A 9 20.23 59.60 -21.70
N LYS A 10 19.31 59.42 -22.66
CA LYS A 10 17.89 59.75 -22.47
C LYS A 10 17.37 58.96 -21.26
N HIS A 11 17.10 59.67 -20.17
CA HIS A 11 16.47 59.12 -18.98
C HIS A 11 15.03 58.69 -19.33
N ILE A 12 14.83 57.39 -19.57
CA ILE A 12 13.49 56.80 -19.61
C ILE A 12 13.06 56.61 -18.16
N ARG A 13 12.25 57.53 -17.66
CA ARG A 13 11.56 57.38 -16.37
C ARG A 13 10.33 56.51 -16.62
N ILE A 14 10.44 55.21 -16.32
CA ILE A 14 9.29 54.31 -16.30
C ILE A 14 8.59 54.52 -14.96
N ASP A 15 7.55 55.35 -14.95
CA ASP A 15 6.68 55.46 -13.79
C ASP A 15 5.90 54.15 -13.66
N CYS A 16 6.34 53.33 -12.71
CA CYS A 16 5.67 52.09 -12.34
C CYS A 16 4.34 52.46 -11.66
N LYS A 17 3.26 52.54 -12.43
CA LYS A 17 1.90 52.65 -11.88
C LYS A 17 1.65 51.43 -11.00
N LYS A 18 1.66 51.65 -9.69
CA LYS A 18 1.20 50.67 -8.70
C LYS A 18 -0.28 50.43 -8.97
N SER A 19 -0.55 49.42 -9.78
CA SER A 19 -1.91 48.94 -9.99
C SER A 19 -2.31 48.19 -8.72
N ASP A 20 -3.40 48.60 -8.10
CA ASP A 20 -3.97 48.03 -6.88
C ASP A 20 -4.45 46.58 -7.10
N LYS A 21 -3.51 45.64 -7.27
CA LYS A 21 -3.79 44.20 -7.26
C LYS A 21 -3.63 43.65 -5.84
N LYS A 22 -4.43 44.17 -4.90
CA LYS A 22 -4.49 43.62 -3.53
C LYS A 22 -5.61 42.58 -3.36
N MET A 23 -6.41 42.35 -4.41
CA MET A 23 -7.58 41.45 -4.36
C MET A 23 -7.33 40.06 -4.96
N ASP A 24 -6.28 39.86 -5.77
CA ASP A 24 -6.07 38.60 -6.50
C ASP A 24 -5.20 37.57 -5.75
N ILE A 25 -4.31 38.02 -4.85
CA ILE A 25 -3.35 37.12 -4.15
C ILE A 25 -4.05 36.30 -3.07
N LYS A 26 -5.09 36.84 -2.42
CA LYS A 26 -5.85 36.13 -1.38
C LYS A 26 -6.66 34.96 -1.97
N ASN A 27 -7.30 35.15 -3.12
CA ASN A 27 -8.10 34.11 -3.78
C ASN A 27 -7.23 33.01 -4.40
N LEU A 28 -6.07 33.36 -4.96
CA LEU A 28 -5.15 32.38 -5.53
C LEU A 28 -4.59 31.45 -4.43
N CYS A 29 -4.12 32.03 -3.32
CA CYS A 29 -3.56 31.26 -2.21
C CYS A 29 -4.62 30.42 -1.48
N SER A 30 -5.89 30.86 -1.45
CA SER A 30 -6.98 30.03 -0.92
C SER A 30 -7.38 28.88 -1.86
N SER A 31 -7.33 29.09 -3.18
CA SER A 31 -7.59 28.03 -4.16
C SER A 31 -6.49 26.97 -4.11
N GLU A 32 -5.22 27.39 -4.11
CA GLU A 32 -4.07 26.48 -4.00
C GLU A 32 -4.08 25.67 -2.70
N ARG A 33 -4.51 26.27 -1.58
CA ARG A 33 -4.70 25.54 -0.31
C ARG A 33 -5.84 24.53 -0.38
N MET A 34 -6.99 24.90 -0.92
CA MET A 34 -8.12 23.97 -1.07
C MET A 34 -7.80 22.82 -2.02
N GLU A 35 -7.10 23.10 -3.13
CA GLU A 35 -6.62 22.10 -4.08
C GLU A 35 -5.61 21.16 -3.41
N SER A 36 -4.65 21.69 -2.63
CA SER A 36 -3.70 20.88 -1.87
C SER A 36 -4.38 19.98 -0.84
N GLU A 37 -5.37 20.49 -0.10
CA GLU A 37 -6.15 19.70 0.87
C GLU A 37 -6.97 18.59 0.17
N LEU A 38 -7.52 18.88 -1.01
CA LEU A 38 -8.24 17.90 -1.80
C LEU A 38 -7.30 16.80 -2.31
N VAL A 39 -6.12 17.18 -2.82
CA VAL A 39 -5.09 16.23 -3.27
C VAL A 39 -4.60 15.38 -2.10
N GLU A 40 -4.40 15.95 -0.91
CA GLU A 40 -4.00 15.21 0.29
C GLU A 40 -5.09 14.21 0.71
N LYS A 41 -6.36 14.59 0.67
CA LYS A 41 -7.49 13.68 0.96
C LYS A 41 -7.54 12.52 -0.04
N ILE A 42 -7.38 12.81 -1.33
CA ILE A 42 -7.35 11.79 -2.38
C ILE A 42 -6.14 10.86 -2.18
N ALA A 43 -4.97 11.41 -1.89
CA ALA A 43 -3.76 10.62 -1.65
C ALA A 43 -3.93 9.67 -0.45
N LYS A 44 -4.54 10.13 0.64
CA LYS A 44 -4.85 9.31 1.81
C LYS A 44 -5.86 8.20 1.50
N ASP A 45 -6.95 8.52 0.81
CA ASP A 45 -7.97 7.55 0.40
C ASP A 45 -7.41 6.48 -0.55
N VAL A 46 -6.59 6.89 -1.53
CA VAL A 46 -5.89 5.97 -2.44
C VAL A 46 -4.92 5.08 -1.67
N LEU A 47 -4.14 5.64 -0.75
CA LEU A 47 -3.20 4.87 0.06
C LEU A 47 -3.92 3.85 0.95
N GLU A 48 -5.04 4.23 1.58
CA GLU A 48 -5.84 3.30 2.38
C GLU A 48 -6.40 2.17 1.51
N LYS A 49 -6.93 2.50 0.33
CA LYS A 49 -7.44 1.51 -0.64
C LYS A 49 -6.36 0.57 -1.14
N LEU A 50 -5.14 1.07 -1.38
CA LEU A 50 -4.00 0.25 -1.79
C LEU A 50 -3.53 -0.67 -0.65
N ASN A 51 -3.42 -0.14 0.58
CA ASN A 51 -3.01 -0.93 1.74
C ASN A 51 -4.00 -2.06 2.06
N ARG A 52 -5.30 -1.84 1.84
CA ARG A 52 -6.32 -2.91 1.97
C ARG A 52 -6.15 -4.06 0.96
N VAL A 53 -5.46 -3.83 -0.16
CA VAL A 53 -5.24 -4.82 -1.23
C VAL A 53 -3.83 -5.41 -1.17
N TYR A 54 -2.93 -4.83 -0.39
CA TYR A 54 -1.56 -5.34 -0.26
C TYR A 54 -1.57 -6.71 0.44
N VAL A 55 -1.05 -7.72 -0.27
CA VAL A 55 -0.91 -9.11 0.22
C VAL A 55 0.54 -9.60 0.18
N GLY A 56 1.51 -8.70 -0.06
CA GLY A 56 2.92 -9.07 -0.16
C GLY A 56 3.51 -9.56 1.16
N ASP A 57 2.97 -9.12 2.30
CA ASP A 57 3.28 -9.64 3.63
C ASP A 57 2.90 -11.12 3.77
N LEU A 58 1.74 -11.50 3.25
CA LEU A 58 1.27 -12.89 3.24
C LEU A 58 2.06 -13.75 2.25
N ASP A 59 2.37 -13.23 1.06
CA ASP A 59 3.18 -13.94 0.06
C ASP A 59 4.57 -14.29 0.63
N GLN A 60 5.21 -13.36 1.33
CA GLN A 60 6.50 -13.60 2.00
C GLN A 60 6.39 -14.65 3.12
N GLN A 61 5.31 -14.63 3.91
CA GLN A 61 5.10 -15.63 4.96
C GLN A 61 4.84 -17.01 4.37
N ILE A 62 3.97 -17.11 3.35
CA ILE A 62 3.66 -18.36 2.65
C ILE A 62 4.96 -18.99 2.11
N ALA A 63 5.81 -18.21 1.43
CA ALA A 63 7.06 -18.71 0.89
C ALA A 63 8.00 -19.29 1.97
N LYS A 64 8.11 -18.62 3.12
CA LYS A 64 8.91 -19.12 4.26
C LYS A 64 8.36 -20.44 4.80
N TYR A 65 7.04 -20.53 4.97
CA TYR A 65 6.41 -21.73 5.48
C TYR A 65 6.46 -22.89 4.46
N GLU A 66 6.37 -22.62 3.17
CA GLU A 66 6.54 -23.64 2.12
C GLU A 66 7.95 -24.24 2.14
N GLN A 67 8.98 -23.41 2.29
CA GLN A 67 10.37 -23.88 2.48
C GLN A 67 10.51 -24.73 3.75
N LEU A 68 9.92 -24.28 4.86
CA LEU A 68 9.94 -25.03 6.12
C LEU A 68 9.24 -26.39 5.97
N ALA A 69 8.07 -26.43 5.34
CA ALA A 69 7.32 -27.66 5.14
C ALA A 69 8.10 -28.67 4.28
N GLN A 70 8.81 -28.17 3.26
CA GLN A 70 9.67 -29.02 2.41
C GLN A 70 10.83 -29.63 3.21
N LEU A 71 11.53 -28.82 4.01
CA LEU A 71 12.61 -29.31 4.87
C LEU A 71 12.11 -30.31 5.92
N GLN A 72 10.97 -30.03 6.56
CA GLN A 72 10.35 -30.94 7.53
C GLN A 72 9.94 -32.27 6.90
N LYS A 73 9.44 -32.25 5.66
CA LYS A 73 9.09 -33.44 4.91
C LYS A 73 10.32 -34.30 4.64
N GLN A 74 11.39 -33.70 4.12
CA GLN A 74 12.67 -34.39 3.88
C GLN A 74 13.25 -34.98 5.17
N TYR A 75 13.16 -34.24 6.27
CA TYR A 75 13.65 -34.70 7.56
C TYR A 75 12.84 -35.88 8.10
N PHE A 76 11.52 -35.83 8.02
CA PHE A 76 10.64 -36.94 8.42
C PHE A 76 10.81 -38.18 7.55
N GLU A 77 11.02 -38.02 6.24
CA GLU A 77 11.32 -39.14 5.33
C GLU A 77 12.64 -39.84 5.69
N THR A 78 13.60 -39.09 6.23
CA THR A 78 14.89 -39.62 6.68
C THR A 78 14.78 -40.26 8.07
N ILE A 79 14.03 -39.63 8.98
CA ILE A 79 13.84 -40.06 10.37
C ILE A 79 12.35 -40.04 10.68
N PRO A 80 11.64 -41.16 10.44
CA PRO A 80 10.21 -41.26 10.69
C PRO A 80 9.94 -41.14 12.19
N ASN A 81 9.36 -40.01 12.59
CA ASN A 81 8.91 -39.75 13.95
C ASN A 81 7.52 -39.11 13.91
N LEU A 82 6.66 -39.53 14.84
CA LEU A 82 5.31 -38.99 15.00
C LEU A 82 5.32 -37.49 15.25
N GLU A 83 6.26 -36.99 16.06
CA GLU A 83 6.39 -35.56 16.33
C GLU A 83 6.73 -34.76 15.07
N ASN A 84 7.67 -35.26 14.25
CA ASN A 84 8.03 -34.64 12.97
C ASN A 84 6.84 -34.62 12.00
N CYS A 85 6.04 -35.69 11.97
CA CYS A 85 4.81 -35.76 11.17
C CYS A 85 3.78 -34.71 11.64
N HIS A 86 3.58 -34.58 12.96
CA HIS A 86 2.70 -33.55 13.51
C HIS A 86 3.18 -32.14 13.19
N ASN A 87 4.48 -31.88 13.31
CA ASN A 87 5.08 -30.58 12.98
C ASN A 87 4.92 -30.24 11.49
N HIS A 88 5.14 -31.21 10.60
CA HIS A 88 4.90 -31.02 9.17
C HIS A 88 3.43 -30.70 8.89
N ARG A 89 2.50 -31.47 9.47
CA ARG A 89 1.05 -31.26 9.31
C ARG A 89 0.62 -29.89 9.83
N ALA A 90 1.13 -29.46 10.99
CA ALA A 90 0.84 -28.15 11.55
C ALA A 90 1.32 -27.02 10.63
N THR A 91 2.52 -27.18 10.05
CA THR A 91 3.09 -26.23 9.09
C THR A 91 2.25 -26.15 7.81
N VAL A 92 1.83 -27.29 7.25
CA VAL A 92 0.93 -27.34 6.08
C VAL A 92 -0.41 -26.67 6.38
N LYS A 93 -0.99 -26.93 7.57
CA LYS A 93 -2.22 -26.26 8.00
C LYS A 93 -2.04 -24.74 8.03
N ARG A 94 -0.94 -24.25 8.59
CA ARG A 94 -0.63 -22.81 8.63
C ARG A 94 -0.51 -22.19 7.24
N ILE A 95 0.08 -22.91 6.28
CA ILE A 95 0.14 -22.45 4.86
C ILE A 95 -1.27 -22.31 4.29
N THR A 96 -2.15 -23.29 4.53
CA THR A 96 -3.54 -23.25 4.07
C THR A 96 -4.28 -22.05 4.65
N ASP A 97 -4.12 -21.78 5.95
CA ASP A 97 -4.75 -20.63 6.62
C ASP A 97 -4.26 -19.31 6.01
N LEU A 98 -2.95 -19.18 5.77
CA LEU A 98 -2.36 -17.98 5.14
C LEU A 98 -2.84 -17.80 3.68
N LYS A 99 -2.97 -18.88 2.91
CA LYS A 99 -3.52 -18.83 1.54
C LYS A 99 -4.99 -18.42 1.55
N MET A 100 -5.76 -18.89 2.53
CA MET A 100 -7.15 -18.47 2.71
C MET A 100 -7.23 -16.98 3.07
N GLU A 101 -6.43 -16.52 4.02
CA GLU A 101 -6.35 -15.09 4.40
C GLU A 101 -5.97 -14.21 3.21
N ARG A 102 -4.98 -14.65 2.42
CA ARG A 102 -4.58 -13.98 1.17
C ARG A 102 -5.76 -13.86 0.22
N ASN A 103 -6.50 -14.94 0.00
CA ASN A 103 -7.66 -14.94 -0.90
C ASN A 103 -8.78 -14.02 -0.39
N ILE A 104 -9.03 -14.01 0.92
CA ILE A 104 -10.00 -13.10 1.56
C ILE A 104 -9.64 -11.65 1.26
N ARG A 105 -8.37 -11.26 1.46
CA ARG A 105 -7.88 -9.90 1.17
C ARG A 105 -7.97 -9.57 -0.33
N MET A 106 -7.49 -10.47 -1.20
CA MET A 106 -7.50 -10.25 -2.66
C MET A 106 -8.92 -10.11 -3.22
N LEU A 107 -9.85 -10.94 -2.78
CA LEU A 107 -11.24 -10.96 -3.25
C LEU A 107 -12.14 -9.97 -2.51
N ARG A 108 -11.60 -9.24 -1.53
CA ARG A 108 -12.33 -8.28 -0.69
C ARG A 108 -13.55 -8.91 -0.01
N LEU A 109 -13.39 -10.14 0.48
CA LEU A 109 -14.48 -10.85 1.15
C LEU A 109 -14.75 -10.21 2.51
N SER A 110 -15.98 -9.76 2.74
CA SER A 110 -16.43 -9.27 4.04
C SER A 110 -16.75 -10.45 4.98
N PRO A 111 -16.67 -10.24 6.31
CA PRO A 111 -17.07 -11.25 7.28
C PRO A 111 -18.48 -11.82 7.03
N ASP A 112 -19.43 -10.98 6.63
CA ASP A 112 -20.80 -11.40 6.33
C ASP A 112 -20.86 -12.43 5.19
N MET A 113 -20.06 -12.24 4.13
CA MET A 113 -19.96 -13.20 3.02
C MET A 113 -19.28 -14.50 3.42
N LEU A 114 -18.44 -14.49 4.46
CA LEU A 114 -17.74 -15.66 4.99
C LEU A 114 -18.54 -16.42 6.06
N SER A 115 -19.54 -15.78 6.68
CA SER A 115 -20.37 -16.38 7.74
C SER A 115 -21.08 -17.68 7.33
N HIS A 116 -21.40 -17.81 6.03
CA HIS A 116 -22.00 -19.03 5.47
C HIS A 116 -21.01 -20.19 5.35
N LEU A 117 -19.70 -19.93 5.33
CA LEU A 117 -18.66 -20.93 5.15
C LEU A 117 -18.30 -21.65 6.45
N GLU A 118 -18.33 -20.94 7.59
CA GLU A 118 -18.03 -21.53 8.91
C GLU A 118 -19.03 -22.63 9.29
N ASN A 119 -20.30 -22.48 8.91
CA ASN A 119 -21.33 -23.49 9.15
C ASN A 119 -21.16 -24.77 8.30
N SER A 120 -20.47 -24.68 7.15
CA SER A 120 -20.28 -25.83 6.27
C SER A 120 -19.15 -26.76 6.73
N ASN A 121 -18.16 -26.26 7.47
CA ASN A 121 -17.01 -27.06 7.90
C ASN A 121 -17.29 -27.95 9.12
N ASN A 122 -18.38 -27.70 9.86
CA ASN A 122 -18.77 -28.52 11.02
C ASN A 122 -19.40 -29.87 10.64
N ASN A 123 -19.68 -30.11 9.36
CA ASN A 123 -20.33 -31.34 8.87
C ASN A 123 -19.38 -32.34 8.21
N ASN A 124 -18.08 -32.07 8.17
CA ASN A 124 -17.11 -33.00 7.58
C ASN A 124 -16.40 -33.83 8.67
N HIS A 125 -17.17 -34.71 9.31
CA HIS A 125 -16.65 -35.88 10.00
C HIS A 125 -16.09 -36.86 8.94
N PHE A 126 -14.85 -36.63 8.49
CA PHE A 126 -14.11 -37.63 7.73
C PHE A 126 -13.64 -38.72 8.69
N GLY A 127 -14.48 -39.74 8.85
CA GLY A 127 -14.05 -41.04 9.34
C GLY A 127 -13.40 -41.82 8.19
N PHE A 128 -12.11 -42.09 8.33
CA PHE A 128 -11.40 -43.32 7.93
C PHE A 128 -10.07 -43.36 8.70
#